data_AF-A0A2S1JPW5-F1
#
_entry.id   AF-A0A2S1JPW5-F1
#
_cell.length_a   1.000
_cell.length_b   1.000
_cell.length_c   1.000
_cell.angle_alpha   90.00
_cell.angle_beta   90.00
_cell.angle_gamma   90.00
#
_symmetry.space_group_name_H-M   'P 1'
#
loop_
_entity.id
_entity.type
_entity.pdbx_description
1 polymer ?
#
loop_
_entity_poly.entity_id
_entity_poly.type
_entity_poly.pdbx_seq_one_letter_code
_entity_poly.pdbx_strand_id
1 'polypeptide(L)'
;MIIALECWVVRVKVMSSLSYYELFCRFLLEVNMKFLNVSFFSTVMVAGLMLSSLAVTALECGDTITTAEVLSEELLCNVIPALLVVGPAGRLTMARRGIECSGGNIDIILVRTGAFVTGEKINDYSIGVLTSENGFHSISDIEIEDSGSFGIQLVS
;
A
#
# COMPACT_ATOMS: atom_id res chain seq x y z
N MET A 1 36.75 -15.85 32.12
CA MET A 1 35.29 -15.76 32.09
C MET A 1 34.86 -15.76 30.63
N ILE A 2 34.35 -16.89 30.13
CA ILE A 2 33.91 -17.06 28.74
C ILE A 2 32.41 -16.80 28.74
N ILE A 3 31.97 -15.75 28.05
CA ILE A 3 30.53 -15.48 27.85
C ILE A 3 30.14 -16.17 26.55
N ALA A 4 29.44 -17.29 26.66
CA ALA A 4 28.79 -17.92 25.52
C ALA A 4 27.49 -17.14 25.24
N LEU A 5 27.43 -16.43 24.12
CA LEU A 5 26.21 -15.83 23.61
C LEU A 5 25.47 -16.88 22.80
N GLU A 6 24.41 -17.45 23.39
CA GLU A 6 23.49 -18.30 22.66
C GLU A 6 22.70 -17.46 21.67
N CYS A 7 22.89 -17.73 20.38
CA CYS A 7 22.12 -17.13 19.31
C CYS A 7 20.74 -17.81 19.28
N TRP A 8 19.73 -17.13 19.83
CA TRP A 8 18.35 -17.61 19.76
C TRP A 8 17.83 -17.49 18.33
N VAL A 9 17.74 -18.62 17.64
CA VAL A 9 17.08 -18.74 16.34
C VAL A 9 15.57 -18.62 16.54
N VAL A 10 15.02 -17.43 16.36
CA VAL A 10 13.57 -17.24 16.29
C VAL A 10 13.11 -17.75 14.92
N ARG A 11 12.53 -18.96 14.88
CA ARG A 11 11.87 -19.48 13.68
C ARG A 11 10.51 -18.80 13.53
N VAL A 12 10.45 -17.73 12.75
CA VAL A 12 9.17 -17.21 12.23
C VAL A 12 8.85 -18.01 10.97
N LYS A 13 7.79 -18.82 11.03
CA LYS A 13 7.32 -19.62 9.89
C LYS A 13 6.50 -18.71 8.97
N VAL A 14 7.17 -18.04 8.03
CA VAL A 14 6.51 -17.27 6.97
C VAL A 14 6.42 -18.15 5.72
N MET A 15 5.20 -18.44 5.28
CA MET A 15 4.95 -19.10 4.01
C MET A 15 5.12 -18.10 2.86
N SER A 16 5.90 -18.53 1.85
CA SER A 16 5.92 -18.08 0.45
C SER A 16 6.20 -16.60 0.15
N SER A 17 7.47 -16.26 -0.06
CA SER A 17 7.99 -15.86 -1.39
C SER A 17 9.46 -15.44 -1.27
N LEU A 18 10.20 -15.63 -2.37
CA LEU A 18 11.65 -15.72 -2.42
C LEU A 18 12.42 -14.40 -2.18
N SER A 19 13.61 -14.58 -1.61
CA SER A 19 14.87 -13.92 -1.96
C SER A 19 15.11 -12.46 -1.52
N TYR A 20 15.35 -12.23 -0.23
CA TYR A 20 16.22 -11.11 0.21
C TYR A 20 17.00 -11.34 1.52
N TYR A 21 16.73 -12.41 2.28
CA TYR A 21 17.19 -12.52 3.67
C TYR A 21 18.41 -13.42 3.92
N GLU A 22 18.82 -14.25 2.94
CA GLU A 22 19.95 -15.19 3.11
C GLU A 22 21.34 -14.52 3.00
N LEU A 23 21.45 -13.34 2.39
CA LEU A 23 22.75 -12.68 2.20
C LEU A 23 23.22 -11.82 3.40
N PHE A 24 22.30 -11.43 4.29
CA PHE A 24 22.64 -10.51 5.38
C PHE A 24 23.38 -11.20 6.55
N CYS A 25 23.13 -12.49 6.77
CA CYS A 25 23.82 -13.23 7.85
C CYS A 25 25.26 -13.61 7.50
N ARG A 26 25.60 -13.82 6.23
CA ARG A 26 27.00 -14.12 5.84
C ARG A 26 27.89 -12.90 5.83
N PHE A 27 27.36 -11.72 5.48
CA PHE A 27 28.18 -10.51 5.45
C PHE A 27 28.60 -10.04 6.85
N LEU A 28 27.81 -10.30 7.90
CA LEU A 28 28.12 -9.89 9.26
C LEU A 28 29.16 -10.79 9.97
N LEU A 29 29.42 -12.00 9.46
CA LEU A 29 30.34 -12.96 10.09
C LEU A 29 31.82 -12.76 9.71
N GLU A 30 32.12 -12.11 8.57
CA GLU A 30 33.51 -11.88 8.13
C GLU A 30 34.11 -10.54 8.56
N VAL A 31 33.31 -9.60 9.07
CA VAL A 31 33.81 -8.23 9.35
C VAL A 31 34.39 -7.99 10.75
N ASN A 32 34.37 -8.96 11.68
CA ASN A 32 34.73 -8.66 13.07
C ASN A 32 35.62 -9.70 13.77
N MET A 33 36.91 -9.72 13.44
CA MET A 33 37.96 -10.16 14.38
C MET A 33 39.26 -9.34 14.35
N LYS A 34 39.25 -8.10 13.86
CA LYS A 34 40.45 -7.23 13.89
C LYS A 34 40.31 -5.86 14.53
N PHE A 35 39.14 -5.48 15.03
CA PHE A 35 38.91 -4.13 15.56
C PHE A 35 38.47 -4.11 17.03
N LEU A 36 38.98 -5.04 17.84
CA LEU A 36 38.97 -4.94 19.31
C LEU A 36 40.18 -4.12 19.76
N ASN A 37 40.15 -2.77 19.60
CA ASN A 37 40.94 -1.83 20.44
C ASN A 37 40.79 -0.34 20.09
N VAL A 38 39.62 0.16 19.66
CA VAL A 38 39.43 1.61 19.54
C VAL A 38 38.10 2.04 20.14
N SER A 39 38.22 2.71 21.29
CA SER A 39 37.30 3.71 21.85
C SER A 39 35.87 3.24 22.18
N PHE A 40 35.74 2.66 23.37
CA PHE A 40 34.59 2.88 24.26
C PHE A 40 34.37 4.40 24.41
N PHE A 41 33.11 4.84 24.47
CA PHE A 41 32.60 6.23 24.46
C PHE A 41 32.29 6.78 23.06
N SER A 42 30.99 7.02 22.81
CA SER A 42 30.39 7.77 21.69
C SER A 42 29.73 6.98 20.54
N THR A 43 29.05 5.85 20.83
CA THR A 43 28.13 5.20 19.85
C THR A 43 26.85 4.67 20.50
N VAL A 44 26.26 5.42 21.42
CA VAL A 44 24.92 5.13 21.99
C VAL A 44 23.95 6.25 21.63
N MET A 45 23.70 6.49 20.33
CA MET A 45 22.58 7.37 19.91
C MET A 45 22.20 7.28 18.42
N VAL A 46 22.23 6.10 17.78
CA VAL A 46 21.73 5.96 16.39
C VAL A 46 20.94 4.66 16.21
N ALA A 47 19.98 4.38 17.11
CA ALA A 47 19.07 3.24 16.98
C ALA A 47 17.64 3.58 17.44
N GLY A 48 17.25 4.87 17.39
CA GLY A 48 15.97 5.35 17.93
C GLY A 48 15.04 6.05 16.96
N LEU A 49 15.39 6.13 15.67
CA LEU A 49 14.55 6.75 14.65
C LEU A 49 14.22 5.67 13.61
N MET A 50 12.97 5.63 13.16
CA MET A 50 12.39 4.70 12.17
C MET A 50 11.63 3.47 12.71
N LEU A 51 10.96 3.58 13.87
CA LEU A 51 9.67 2.88 14.07
C LEU A 51 8.54 3.91 14.06
N SER A 52 8.44 4.68 12.97
CA SER A 52 7.17 5.32 12.64
C SER A 52 6.25 4.19 12.20
N SER A 53 5.40 3.70 13.10
CA SER A 53 4.32 2.79 12.74
C SER A 53 3.56 3.46 11.60
N LEU A 54 3.56 2.83 10.42
CA LEU A 54 2.66 3.18 9.33
C LEU A 54 1.26 3.00 9.90
N ALA A 55 0.65 4.09 10.33
CA ALA A 55 -0.74 4.10 10.72
C ALA A 55 -1.50 3.89 9.42
N VAL A 56 -1.86 2.64 9.15
CA VAL A 56 -2.81 2.31 8.10
C VAL A 56 -4.14 2.82 8.60
N THR A 57 -4.52 4.00 8.15
CA THR A 57 -5.89 4.48 8.33
C THR A 57 -6.78 3.61 7.47
N ALA A 58 -7.81 3.01 8.07
CA ALA A 58 -8.83 2.32 7.30
C ALA A 58 -9.47 3.37 6.36
N LEU A 59 -9.57 3.03 5.08
CA LEU A 59 -10.26 3.86 4.11
C LEU A 59 -11.76 3.83 4.39
N GLU A 60 -12.39 4.98 4.40
CA GLU A 60 -13.83 5.15 4.53
C GLU A 60 -14.44 5.67 3.23
N CYS A 61 -15.74 5.46 3.06
CA CYS A 61 -16.46 6.00 1.91
C CYS A 61 -16.44 7.54 1.93
N GLY A 62 -16.09 8.15 0.81
CA GLY A 62 -15.92 9.59 0.63
C GLY A 62 -14.48 10.07 0.86
N ASP A 63 -13.54 9.17 1.19
CA ASP A 63 -12.15 9.54 1.42
C ASP A 63 -11.44 10.09 0.18
N THR A 64 -10.50 11.00 0.44
CA THR A 64 -9.59 11.54 -0.57
C THR A 64 -8.20 10.97 -0.39
N ILE A 65 -7.79 10.13 -1.34
CA ILE A 65 -6.53 9.41 -1.39
C ILE A 65 -5.49 10.28 -2.09
N THR A 66 -4.58 10.86 -1.30
CA THR A 66 -3.47 11.70 -1.80
C THR A 66 -2.10 11.00 -1.71
N THR A 67 -2.06 9.83 -1.07
CA THR A 67 -0.91 8.95 -0.89
C THR A 67 -1.23 7.54 -1.37
N ALA A 68 -0.27 6.62 -1.26
CA ALA A 68 -0.49 5.22 -1.59
C ALA A 68 -1.22 4.52 -0.44
N GLU A 69 -2.44 4.07 -0.70
CA GLU A 69 -3.32 3.40 0.25
C GLU A 69 -3.73 2.01 -0.27
N VAL A 70 -3.97 1.10 0.67
CA VAL A 70 -4.45 -0.25 0.39
C VAL A 70 -5.79 -0.44 1.06
N LEU A 71 -6.76 -0.91 0.28
CA LEU A 71 -8.07 -1.24 0.79
C LEU A 71 -8.00 -2.50 1.65
N SER A 72 -8.17 -2.36 2.96
CA SER A 72 -8.08 -3.48 3.90
C SER A 72 -9.37 -4.30 3.98
N GLU A 73 -10.51 -3.68 3.68
CA GLU A 73 -11.85 -4.24 3.83
C GLU A 73 -12.78 -3.82 2.69
N GLU A 74 -13.87 -4.56 2.49
CA GLU A 74 -14.87 -4.21 1.47
C GLU A 74 -15.63 -2.94 1.90
N LEU A 75 -15.88 -2.04 0.94
CA LEU A 75 -16.62 -0.81 1.19
C LEU A 75 -18.03 -0.90 0.64
N LEU A 76 -19.00 -0.62 1.52
CA LEU A 76 -20.40 -0.47 1.17
C LEU A 76 -20.77 1.01 1.26
N CYS A 77 -20.76 1.70 0.13
CA CYS A 77 -20.86 3.16 0.09
C CYS A 77 -22.25 3.64 -0.32
N ASN A 78 -22.69 4.73 0.32
CA ASN A 78 -23.91 5.48 -0.01
C ASN A 78 -23.63 6.96 -0.36
N VAL A 79 -22.36 7.30 -0.58
CA VAL A 79 -21.88 8.64 -0.95
C VAL A 79 -21.27 8.62 -2.36
N ILE A 80 -21.17 9.79 -2.99
CA ILE A 80 -20.66 9.95 -4.35
C ILE A 80 -19.58 11.06 -4.36
N PRO A 81 -18.36 10.78 -4.85
CA PRO A 81 -17.85 9.46 -5.19
C PRO A 81 -17.65 8.58 -3.94
N ALA A 82 -17.52 7.26 -4.12
CA ALA A 82 -17.12 6.37 -3.04
C ALA A 82 -15.68 6.62 -2.61
N LEU A 83 -14.76 6.83 -3.56
CA LEU A 83 -13.38 7.23 -3.28
C LEU A 83 -12.88 8.23 -4.33
N LEU A 84 -12.05 9.17 -3.87
CA LEU A 84 -11.40 10.17 -4.72
C LEU A 84 -9.87 9.99 -4.67
N VAL A 85 -9.23 9.65 -5.80
CA VAL A 85 -7.77 9.49 -5.89
C VAL A 85 -7.16 10.69 -6.61
N VAL A 86 -6.20 11.36 -5.96
CA VAL A 86 -5.68 12.64 -6.44
C VAL A 86 -4.17 12.60 -6.74
N GLY A 87 -3.84 12.86 -8.00
CA GLY A 87 -2.47 13.17 -8.46
C GLY A 87 -1.49 12.00 -8.42
N PRO A 88 -0.20 12.27 -8.66
CA PRO A 88 0.80 11.23 -8.91
C PRO A 88 1.18 10.43 -7.65
N ALA A 89 0.89 10.97 -6.47
CA ALA A 89 1.10 10.29 -5.19
C ALA A 89 -0.14 9.50 -4.74
N GLY A 90 -1.33 9.89 -5.20
CA GLY A 90 -2.58 9.18 -4.92
C GLY A 90 -2.59 7.84 -5.65
N ARG A 91 -2.54 6.75 -4.87
CA ARG A 91 -2.56 5.39 -5.41
C ARG A 91 -3.47 4.53 -4.56
N LEU A 92 -4.47 3.91 -5.17
CA LEU A 92 -5.35 2.97 -4.50
C LEU A 92 -5.05 1.54 -4.98
N THR A 93 -4.83 0.64 -4.02
CA THR A 93 -4.73 -0.81 -4.27
C THR A 93 -5.88 -1.53 -3.57
N MET A 94 -6.78 -2.17 -4.32
CA MET A 94 -7.95 -2.81 -3.71
C MET A 94 -7.68 -4.22 -3.15
N ALA A 95 -6.51 -4.82 -3.38
CA ALA A 95 -6.04 -6.05 -2.72
C ALA A 95 -7.08 -7.19 -2.53
N ARG A 96 -7.87 -7.49 -3.58
CA ARG A 96 -8.98 -8.47 -3.58
C ARG A 96 -10.24 -8.06 -2.81
N ARG A 97 -10.34 -6.81 -2.42
CA ARG A 97 -11.54 -6.20 -1.85
C ARG A 97 -12.29 -5.46 -2.94
N GLY A 98 -13.61 -5.39 -2.74
CA GLY A 98 -14.50 -4.66 -3.63
C GLY A 98 -15.02 -3.37 -3.02
N ILE A 99 -15.53 -2.53 -3.90
CA ILE A 99 -16.37 -1.39 -3.56
C ILE A 99 -17.75 -1.69 -4.15
N GLU A 100 -18.79 -1.55 -3.32
CA GLU A 100 -20.18 -1.66 -3.73
C GLU A 100 -20.92 -0.39 -3.35
N CYS A 101 -21.60 0.21 -4.32
CA CYS A 101 -22.34 1.46 -4.14
C CYS A 101 -23.84 1.22 -4.30
N SER A 102 -24.60 1.34 -3.21
CA SER A 102 -26.04 1.04 -3.21
C SER A 102 -26.93 2.22 -3.64
N GLY A 103 -26.35 3.34 -4.08
CA GLY A 103 -27.11 4.53 -4.48
C GLY A 103 -26.29 5.61 -5.17
N GLY A 104 -25.07 5.26 -5.59
CA GLY A 104 -24.12 6.17 -6.21
C GLY A 104 -24.17 6.13 -7.73
N ASN A 105 -23.74 7.23 -8.37
CA ASN A 105 -23.52 7.25 -9.82
C ASN A 105 -22.05 7.01 -10.17
N ILE A 106 -21.11 7.13 -9.22
CA ILE A 106 -19.67 7.06 -9.48
C ILE A 106 -18.96 6.43 -8.29
N ASP A 107 -18.23 5.33 -8.50
CA ASP A 107 -17.50 4.66 -7.41
C ASP A 107 -16.15 5.34 -7.19
N ILE A 108 -15.24 5.27 -8.17
CA ILE A 108 -13.90 5.84 -8.05
C ILE A 108 -13.73 7.02 -9.01
N ILE A 109 -13.29 8.16 -8.50
CA ILE A 109 -12.83 9.28 -9.34
C ILE A 109 -11.32 9.40 -9.27
N LEU A 110 -10.68 9.41 -10.43
CA LEU A 110 -9.27 9.76 -10.59
C LEU A 110 -9.17 11.22 -11.05
N VAL A 111 -8.47 12.04 -10.28
CA VAL A 111 -8.27 13.47 -10.59
C VAL A 111 -6.79 13.79 -10.58
N ARG A 112 -6.40 14.70 -11.48
CA ARG A 112 -5.02 15.13 -11.73
C ARG A 112 -4.14 14.02 -12.30
N THR A 113 -3.16 14.48 -13.06
CA THR A 113 -2.15 13.63 -13.70
C THR A 113 -1.46 12.69 -12.70
N GLY A 114 -1.42 11.40 -13.04
CA GLY A 114 -0.70 10.37 -12.33
C GLY A 114 -1.50 9.60 -11.28
N ALA A 115 -2.79 9.90 -11.10
CA ALA A 115 -3.63 9.10 -10.21
C ALA A 115 -3.70 7.65 -10.72
N PHE A 116 -3.60 6.71 -9.76
CA PHE A 116 -3.46 5.29 -10.04
C PHE A 116 -4.45 4.48 -9.21
N VAL A 117 -5.13 3.55 -9.86
CA VAL A 117 -5.95 2.54 -9.19
C VAL A 117 -5.64 1.15 -9.76
N THR A 118 -5.48 0.19 -8.86
CA THR A 118 -5.39 -1.23 -9.18
C THR A 118 -6.25 -2.03 -8.22
N GLY A 119 -6.81 -3.15 -8.66
CA GLY A 119 -7.70 -3.91 -7.79
C GLY A 119 -8.09 -5.27 -8.31
N GLU A 120 -9.26 -5.74 -7.91
CA GLU A 120 -9.89 -6.93 -8.50
C GLU A 120 -11.32 -6.61 -8.90
N LYS A 121 -12.20 -6.16 -7.99
CA LYS A 121 -13.64 -6.05 -8.29
C LYS A 121 -14.25 -4.72 -7.88
N ILE A 122 -15.11 -4.18 -8.74
CA ILE A 122 -16.03 -3.08 -8.44
C ILE A 122 -17.44 -3.58 -8.80
N ASN A 123 -18.36 -3.51 -7.84
CA ASN A 123 -19.77 -3.77 -8.09
C ASN A 123 -20.48 -2.43 -8.23
N ASP A 124 -20.56 -1.95 -9.46
CA ASP A 124 -20.99 -0.60 -9.79
C ASP A 124 -22.48 -0.59 -10.14
N TYR A 125 -23.16 0.50 -9.78
CA TYR A 125 -24.55 0.73 -10.20
C TYR A 125 -24.65 1.64 -11.44
N SER A 126 -23.66 2.49 -11.73
CA SER A 126 -23.71 3.41 -12.87
C SER A 126 -22.36 3.70 -13.53
N ILE A 127 -21.37 4.22 -12.79
CA ILE A 127 -20.02 4.50 -13.29
C ILE A 127 -18.96 3.96 -12.33
N GLY A 128 -18.28 2.87 -12.71
CA GLY A 128 -17.26 2.26 -11.85
C GLY A 128 -16.03 3.16 -11.64
N VAL A 129 -15.40 3.62 -12.74
CA VAL A 129 -14.25 4.53 -12.66
C VAL A 129 -14.41 5.72 -13.59
N LEU A 130 -14.38 6.93 -13.03
CA LEU A 130 -14.38 8.18 -13.78
C LEU A 130 -12.99 8.83 -13.72
N THR A 131 -12.38 9.12 -14.87
CA THR A 131 -11.21 9.99 -14.92
C THR A 131 -11.65 11.42 -15.21
N SER A 132 -11.25 12.35 -14.37
CA SER A 132 -11.52 13.77 -14.53
C SER A 132 -10.22 14.55 -14.70
N GLU A 133 -10.28 15.61 -15.50
CA GLU A 133 -9.17 16.50 -15.87
C GLU A 133 -8.19 15.92 -16.90
N ASN A 134 -7.41 16.84 -17.50
CA ASN A 134 -6.37 16.51 -18.45
C ASN A 134 -5.17 15.84 -17.76
N GLY A 135 -4.63 14.80 -18.40
CA GLY A 135 -3.45 14.11 -17.90
C GLY A 135 -3.39 12.66 -18.33
N PHE A 136 -2.50 11.92 -17.67
CA PHE A 136 -2.51 10.46 -17.70
C PHE A 136 -3.05 9.93 -16.38
N HIS A 137 -3.89 8.91 -16.47
CA HIS A 137 -4.39 8.14 -15.33
C HIS A 137 -4.11 6.67 -15.62
N SER A 138 -3.98 5.86 -14.58
CA SER A 138 -3.72 4.43 -14.75
C SER A 138 -4.72 3.62 -13.95
N ILE A 139 -5.41 2.74 -14.67
CA ILE A 139 -6.44 1.82 -14.17
C ILE A 139 -5.98 0.44 -14.62
N SER A 140 -5.83 -0.50 -13.68
CA SER A 140 -5.30 -1.85 -13.98
C SER A 140 -5.95 -2.91 -13.11
N ASP A 141 -6.10 -4.11 -13.66
CA ASP A 141 -6.58 -5.30 -12.95
C ASP A 141 -7.99 -5.18 -12.32
N ILE A 142 -8.83 -4.25 -12.80
CA ILE A 142 -10.20 -4.07 -12.29
C ILE A 142 -11.21 -4.80 -13.17
N GLU A 143 -11.98 -5.70 -12.57
CA GLU A 143 -13.24 -6.24 -13.05
C GLU A 143 -14.39 -5.36 -12.54
N ILE A 144 -15.22 -4.85 -13.45
CA ILE A 144 -16.38 -4.04 -13.12
C ILE A 144 -17.62 -4.84 -13.49
N GLU A 145 -18.44 -5.15 -12.50
CA GLU A 145 -19.69 -5.89 -12.66
C GLU A 145 -20.89 -4.96 -12.47
N ASP A 146 -22.02 -5.35 -13.06
CA ASP A 146 -23.34 -4.74 -12.91
C ASP A 146 -23.46 -3.23 -13.22
N SER A 147 -22.44 -2.63 -13.86
CA SER A 147 -22.44 -1.20 -14.23
C SER A 147 -23.67 -0.82 -15.07
N GLY A 148 -24.53 0.04 -14.52
CA GLY A 148 -25.77 0.46 -15.20
C GLY A 148 -25.55 1.38 -16.40
N SER A 149 -24.43 2.10 -16.45
CA SER A 149 -24.10 3.00 -17.57
C SER A 149 -22.74 2.71 -18.21
N PHE A 150 -21.65 2.89 -17.48
CA PHE A 150 -20.28 2.82 -18.00
C PHE A 150 -19.35 2.18 -16.98
N GLY A 151 -18.60 1.13 -17.34
CA GLY A 151 -17.55 0.63 -16.45
C GLY A 151 -16.46 1.69 -16.19
N ILE A 152 -15.87 2.22 -17.26
CA ILE A 152 -14.86 3.29 -17.19
C ILE A 152 -15.29 4.44 -18.08
N GLN A 153 -15.39 5.64 -17.51
CA GLN A 153 -15.67 6.87 -18.25
C GLN A 153 -14.43 7.79 -18.27
N LEU A 154 -14.03 8.21 -19.47
CA LEU A 154 -12.96 9.17 -19.67
C LEU A 154 -13.54 10.53 -20.02
N VAL A 155 -13.34 11.53 -19.16
CA VAL A 155 -13.76 12.92 -19.40
C VAL A 155 -12.54 13.81 -19.52
N SER A 156 -12.28 14.27 -20.75
CA SER A 156 -11.20 15.21 -21.09
C SER A 156 -11.69 16.65 -21.15
#